data_AF-A0AAP9Y4V2-F1
#
_entry.id   AF-A0AAP9Y4V2-F1
#
_cell.length_a   1.000
_cell.length_b   1.000
_cell.length_c   1.000
_cell.angle_alpha   90.00
_cell.angle_beta   90.00
_cell.angle_gamma   90.00
#
_symmetry.space_group_name_H-M   'P 1'
#
loop_
_entity.id
_entity.type
_entity.pdbx_description
1 polymer ?
#
loop_
_entity_poly.entity_id
_entity_poly.type
_entity_poly.pdbx_seq_one_letter_code
_entity_poly.pdbx_strand_id
1 'polypeptide(L)'
;MAADVQPVNWWVVVASSAVIGAVVNNGISLWTRHRDRLREAAALRDRQAYAQLDVARALEAFAQRASAYLLDLQVATGLAAVGQGDPFKRVDQVRLGFEFEPEPVWTDLPIQLVADVRELPVAFAVSQDGIRAIFAGQTRHAGFYELEAHQTMHYGLLAAQLASRIRGDIGVAPSALVADYVRHFELAIDLVRQAYRQAETRPLVDPALEARFRRELAAQSPSGEAGPPHDVSSAVAARRARETCRSATERPRPPQPRP
;
A
#
# COMPACT_ATOMS: atom_id res chain seq x y z
N MET A 1 -93.44 -3.27 8.41
CA MET A 1 -92.05 -3.06 8.87
C MET A 1 -91.44 -1.99 7.99
N ALA A 2 -91.44 -0.74 8.42
CA ALA A 2 -90.77 0.34 7.72
C ALA A 2 -89.31 0.33 8.17
N ALA A 3 -88.38 0.13 7.24
CA ALA A 3 -86.96 0.24 7.51
C ALA A 3 -86.61 1.74 7.53
N ASP A 4 -86.16 2.24 8.69
CA ASP A 4 -85.61 3.59 8.80
C ASP A 4 -84.35 3.69 7.93
N VAL A 5 -84.44 4.47 6.85
CA VAL A 5 -83.31 4.83 6.01
C VAL A 5 -82.58 5.96 6.72
N GLN A 6 -81.46 5.66 7.38
CA GLN A 6 -80.62 6.71 7.98
C GLN A 6 -80.11 7.66 6.90
N PRO A 7 -80.19 8.99 7.10
CA PRO A 7 -79.72 9.97 6.14
C PRO A 7 -78.19 9.88 5.99
N VAL A 8 -77.74 9.52 4.80
CA VAL A 8 -76.31 9.49 4.46
C VAL A 8 -75.76 10.90 4.49
N ASN A 9 -74.83 11.19 5.40
CA ASN A 9 -74.21 12.50 5.53
C ASN A 9 -73.16 12.71 4.42
N TRP A 10 -73.60 13.25 3.27
CA TRP A 10 -72.79 13.52 2.09
C TRP A 10 -71.54 14.38 2.35
N TRP A 11 -71.57 15.27 3.35
CA TRP A 11 -70.41 16.07 3.73
C TRP A 11 -69.27 15.23 4.31
N VAL A 12 -69.60 14.21 5.11
CA VAL A 12 -68.60 13.26 5.64
C VAL A 12 -68.00 12.45 4.49
N VAL A 13 -68.81 12.03 3.52
CA VAL A 13 -68.34 11.28 2.33
C VAL A 13 -67.39 12.12 1.48
N VAL A 14 -67.72 13.39 1.23
CA VAL A 14 -66.87 14.32 0.46
C VAL A 14 -65.58 14.66 1.22
N ALA A 15 -65.68 14.93 2.53
CA ALA A 15 -64.52 15.21 3.37
C ALA A 15 -63.57 14.01 3.49
N SER A 16 -64.09 12.79 3.65
CA SER A 16 -63.27 11.57 3.66
C SER A 16 -62.61 11.32 2.31
N SER A 17 -63.31 11.61 1.21
CA SER A 17 -62.75 11.45 -0.14
C SER A 17 -61.63 12.45 -0.44
N ALA A 18 -61.77 13.70 0.02
CA ALA A 18 -60.75 14.73 -0.14
C ALA A 18 -59.48 14.43 0.66
N VAL A 19 -59.62 13.93 1.90
CA VAL A 19 -58.48 13.52 2.74
C VAL A 19 -57.74 12.33 2.12
N ILE A 20 -58.46 11.31 1.64
CA ILE A 20 -57.85 10.16 0.97
C ILE A 20 -57.11 10.62 -0.29
N GLY A 21 -57.70 11.50 -1.10
CA GLY A 21 -57.05 12.08 -2.28
C GLY A 21 -55.76 12.83 -1.96
N ALA A 22 -55.75 13.65 -0.90
CA ALA A 22 -54.58 14.40 -0.48
C ALA A 22 -53.45 13.49 0.05
N VAL A 23 -53.79 12.43 0.78
CA VAL A 23 -52.80 11.45 1.28
C VAL A 23 -52.19 10.66 0.14
N VAL A 24 -53.00 10.19 -0.81
CA VAL A 24 -52.51 9.47 -2.00
C VAL A 24 -51.59 10.37 -2.83
N ASN A 25 -51.95 11.63 -3.05
CA ASN A 25 -51.15 12.55 -3.84
C ASN A 25 -49.79 12.88 -3.17
N ASN A 26 -49.80 13.15 -1.85
CA ASN A 26 -48.57 13.36 -1.09
C ASN A 26 -47.70 12.10 -1.03
N GLY A 27 -48.31 10.93 -0.88
CA GLY A 27 -47.62 9.64 -0.89
C GLY A 27 -46.91 9.37 -2.21
N ILE A 28 -47.59 9.61 -3.34
CA ILE A 28 -46.99 9.48 -4.68
C ILE A 28 -45.84 10.47 -4.86
N SER A 29 -45.99 11.74 -4.44
CA SER A 29 -44.93 12.76 -4.54
C SER A 29 -43.68 12.42 -3.73
N LEU A 30 -43.86 11.89 -2.50
CA LEU A 30 -42.74 11.44 -1.68
C LEU A 30 -42.06 10.21 -2.30
N TRP A 31 -42.84 9.27 -2.82
CA TRP A 31 -42.32 8.08 -3.48
C TRP A 31 -41.51 8.42 -4.73
N THR A 32 -42.02 9.29 -5.61
CA THR A 32 -41.31 9.69 -6.84
C THR A 32 -40.02 10.41 -6.49
N ARG A 33 -40.06 11.36 -5.54
CA ARG A 33 -38.86 12.06 -5.06
C ARG A 33 -37.82 11.11 -4.45
N HIS A 34 -38.27 10.09 -3.71
CA HIS A 34 -37.36 9.08 -3.16
C HIS A 34 -36.71 8.25 -4.29
N ARG A 35 -37.50 7.80 -5.27
CA ARG A 35 -36.99 7.04 -6.43
C ARG A 35 -36.02 7.86 -7.28
N ASP A 36 -36.28 9.15 -7.47
CA ASP A 36 -35.39 10.02 -8.23
C ASP A 36 -34.07 10.25 -7.50
N ARG A 37 -34.09 10.44 -6.17
CA ARG A 37 -32.86 10.48 -5.36
C ARG A 37 -32.04 9.20 -5.47
N LEU A 38 -32.69 8.03 -5.48
CA LEU A 38 -31.99 6.75 -5.66
C LEU A 38 -31.35 6.63 -7.04
N ARG A 39 -32.04 7.10 -8.09
CA ARG A 39 -31.50 7.14 -9.46
C ARG A 39 -30.33 8.10 -9.61
N GLU A 40 -30.43 9.29 -9.04
CA GLU A 40 -29.36 10.28 -9.02
C GLU A 40 -28.14 9.75 -8.26
N ALA A 41 -28.35 9.13 -7.10
CA ALA A 41 -27.27 8.51 -6.34
C ALA A 41 -26.60 7.35 -7.10
N ALA A 42 -27.37 6.53 -7.81
CA ALA A 42 -26.83 5.46 -8.65
C ALA A 42 -26.02 6.02 -9.82
N ALA A 43 -26.57 7.01 -10.54
CA ALA A 43 -25.89 7.64 -11.67
C ALA A 43 -24.60 8.35 -11.23
N LEU A 44 -24.57 8.95 -10.04
CA LEU A 44 -23.34 9.50 -9.46
C LEU A 44 -22.32 8.39 -9.21
N ARG A 45 -22.68 7.31 -8.52
CA ARG A 45 -21.77 6.19 -8.26
C ARG A 45 -21.18 5.61 -9.53
N ASP A 46 -21.99 5.46 -10.57
CA ASP A 46 -21.53 4.95 -11.86
C ASP A 46 -20.47 5.87 -12.48
N ARG A 47 -20.70 7.20 -12.49
CA ARG A 47 -19.71 8.18 -12.95
C ARG A 47 -18.42 8.13 -12.15
N GLN A 48 -18.52 8.07 -10.83
CA GLN A 48 -17.35 7.94 -9.95
C GLN A 48 -16.58 6.65 -10.24
N ALA A 49 -17.27 5.53 -10.48
CA ALA A 49 -16.64 4.26 -10.80
C ALA A 49 -15.89 4.31 -12.14
N TYR A 50 -16.44 4.96 -13.16
CA TYR A 50 -15.74 5.17 -14.43
C TYR A 50 -14.51 6.06 -14.27
N ALA A 51 -14.64 7.19 -13.58
CA ALA A 51 -13.50 8.08 -13.32
C ALA A 51 -12.38 7.36 -12.54
N GLN A 52 -12.75 6.55 -11.55
CA GLN A 52 -11.81 5.72 -10.79
C GLN A 52 -11.13 4.67 -11.67
N LEU A 53 -11.88 4.02 -12.57
CA LEU A 53 -11.32 3.06 -13.51
C LEU A 53 -10.32 3.70 -14.47
N ASP A 54 -10.55 4.93 -14.93
CA ASP A 54 -9.62 5.66 -15.80
C ASP A 54 -8.31 5.99 -15.06
N VAL A 55 -8.40 6.41 -13.79
CA VAL A 55 -7.21 6.59 -12.93
C VAL A 55 -6.46 5.27 -12.75
N ALA A 56 -7.19 4.18 -12.44
CA ALA A 56 -6.57 2.87 -12.27
C ALA A 56 -5.80 2.49 -13.54
N ARG A 57 -6.40 2.60 -14.73
CA ARG A 57 -5.73 2.30 -16.01
C ARG A 57 -4.47 3.14 -16.24
N ALA A 58 -4.49 4.43 -15.92
CA ALA A 58 -3.31 5.28 -16.05
C ALA A 58 -2.15 4.82 -15.14
N LEU A 59 -2.47 4.44 -13.89
CA LEU A 59 -1.49 3.87 -12.96
C LEU A 59 -0.95 2.51 -13.44
N GLU A 60 -1.79 1.68 -14.04
CA GLU A 60 -1.38 0.40 -14.63
C GLU A 60 -0.45 0.61 -15.83
N ALA A 61 -0.76 1.58 -16.68
CA ALA A 61 0.08 1.96 -17.81
C ALA A 61 1.44 2.50 -17.33
N PHE A 62 1.49 3.23 -16.22
CA PHE A 62 2.76 3.62 -15.59
C PHE A 62 3.53 2.38 -15.10
N ALA A 63 2.90 1.47 -14.36
CA ALA A 63 3.55 0.25 -13.87
C ALA A 63 4.10 -0.62 -15.02
N GLN A 64 3.35 -0.75 -16.12
CA GLN A 64 3.80 -1.43 -17.33
C GLN A 64 5.05 -0.77 -17.92
N ARG A 65 5.03 0.56 -18.10
CA ARG A 65 6.17 1.31 -18.65
C ARG A 65 7.39 1.26 -17.73
N ALA A 66 7.19 1.31 -16.42
CA ALA A 66 8.23 1.12 -15.41
C ALA A 66 8.89 -0.26 -15.54
N SER A 67 8.11 -1.33 -15.67
CA SER A 67 8.64 -2.68 -15.87
C SER A 67 9.42 -2.80 -17.19
N ALA A 68 8.91 -2.24 -18.28
CA ALA A 68 9.61 -2.22 -19.57
C ALA A 68 10.93 -1.43 -19.50
N TYR A 69 10.93 -0.29 -18.81
CA TYR A 69 12.13 0.52 -18.58
C TYR A 69 13.19 -0.26 -17.79
N LEU A 70 12.81 -1.00 -16.74
CA LEU A 70 13.75 -1.84 -15.98
C LEU A 70 14.38 -2.94 -16.83
N LEU A 71 13.62 -3.54 -17.74
CA LEU A 71 14.15 -4.53 -18.68
C LEU A 71 15.19 -3.89 -19.62
N ASP A 72 14.87 -2.73 -20.20
CA ASP A 72 15.79 -2.01 -21.07
C ASP A 72 17.07 -1.59 -20.32
N LEU A 73 16.95 -1.20 -19.05
CA LEU A 73 18.06 -0.88 -18.16
C LEU A 73 18.94 -2.11 -17.85
N GLN A 74 18.34 -3.26 -17.61
CA GLN A 74 19.05 -4.52 -17.36
C GLN A 74 19.86 -4.93 -18.60
N VAL A 75 19.27 -4.82 -19.78
CA VAL A 75 19.96 -5.08 -21.05
C VAL A 75 21.12 -4.10 -21.25
N ALA A 76 20.89 -2.80 -21.03
CA ALA A 76 21.94 -1.78 -21.12
C ALA A 76 23.10 -2.06 -20.15
N THR A 77 22.80 -2.44 -18.91
CA THR A 77 23.81 -2.79 -17.90
C THR A 77 24.65 -3.99 -18.33
N GLY A 78 24.02 -5.03 -18.91
CA GLY A 78 24.73 -6.17 -19.47
C GLY A 78 25.65 -5.79 -20.65
N LEU A 79 25.18 -4.94 -21.55
CA LEU A 79 25.97 -4.43 -22.69
C LEU A 79 27.13 -3.54 -22.24
N ALA A 80 26.95 -2.74 -21.19
CA ALA A 80 28.01 -1.93 -20.59
C ALA A 80 29.14 -2.80 -20.03
N ALA A 81 28.82 -3.93 -19.39
CA ALA A 81 29.80 -4.84 -18.82
C ALA A 81 30.73 -5.48 -19.89
N VAL A 82 30.26 -5.62 -21.13
CA VAL A 82 31.04 -6.16 -22.25
C VAL A 82 31.69 -5.06 -23.13
N GLY A 83 31.57 -3.79 -22.74
CA GLY A 83 32.22 -2.66 -23.42
C GLY A 83 31.65 -2.31 -24.80
N GLN A 84 30.39 -2.65 -25.07
CA GLN A 84 29.80 -2.46 -26.40
C GLN A 84 29.06 -1.13 -26.55
N GLY A 85 29.68 -0.17 -27.27
CA GLY A 85 29.02 1.06 -27.73
C GLY A 85 28.52 1.97 -26.60
N ASP A 86 27.40 2.65 -26.85
CA ASP A 86 26.70 3.47 -25.85
C ASP A 86 25.41 2.75 -25.39
N PRO A 87 25.53 1.84 -24.41
CA PRO A 87 24.45 0.90 -24.08
C PRO A 87 23.22 1.58 -23.49
N PHE A 88 23.39 2.76 -22.89
CA PHE A 88 22.31 3.50 -22.24
C PHE A 88 21.59 4.48 -23.18
N LYS A 89 22.03 4.64 -24.43
CA LYS A 89 21.41 5.56 -25.40
C LYS A 89 19.90 5.34 -25.57
N ARG A 90 19.43 4.09 -25.51
CA ARG A 90 18.01 3.77 -25.60
C ARG A 90 17.27 4.13 -24.32
N VAL A 91 17.87 3.84 -23.16
CA VAL A 91 17.33 4.18 -21.85
C VAL A 91 17.15 5.70 -21.73
N ASP A 92 18.15 6.47 -22.15
CA ASP A 92 18.14 7.94 -22.13
C ASP A 92 17.01 8.56 -22.99
N GLN A 93 16.48 7.83 -23.98
CA GLN A 93 15.37 8.28 -24.82
C GLN A 93 14.01 8.06 -24.18
N VAL A 94 13.92 7.13 -23.22
CA VAL A 94 12.66 6.80 -22.54
C VAL A 94 12.47 7.77 -21.37
N ARG A 95 11.50 8.66 -21.50
CA ARG A 95 11.06 9.50 -20.37
C ARG A 95 9.98 8.75 -19.60
N LEU A 96 10.36 8.15 -18.48
CA LEU A 96 9.38 7.58 -17.56
C LEU A 96 8.69 8.71 -16.78
N GLY A 97 7.36 8.71 -16.77
CA GLY A 97 6.57 9.69 -16.05
C GLY A 97 5.12 9.26 -15.94
N PHE A 98 4.41 9.77 -14.94
CA PHE A 98 2.98 9.55 -14.80
C PHE A 98 2.25 10.35 -15.88
N GLU A 99 1.49 9.63 -16.70
CA GLU A 99 0.67 10.19 -17.77
C GLU A 99 -0.76 9.76 -17.55
N PHE A 100 -1.67 10.73 -17.62
CA PHE A 100 -3.09 10.54 -17.41
C PHE A 100 -3.82 10.97 -18.69
N GLU A 101 -3.80 10.09 -19.70
CA GLU A 101 -4.45 10.33 -21.00
C GLU A 101 -5.54 9.26 -21.25
N PRO A 102 -6.82 9.66 -21.36
CA PRO A 102 -7.36 11.01 -21.18
C PRO A 102 -7.23 11.50 -19.72
N GLU A 103 -7.29 12.82 -19.53
CA GLU A 103 -7.26 13.39 -18.17
C GLU A 103 -8.50 12.94 -17.37
N PRO A 104 -8.32 12.33 -16.19
CA PRO A 104 -9.42 11.92 -15.33
C PRO A 104 -10.27 13.11 -14.90
N VAL A 105 -11.58 12.89 -14.78
CA VAL A 105 -12.49 13.88 -14.22
C VAL A 105 -12.32 13.93 -12.69
N TRP A 106 -11.36 14.73 -12.23
CA TRP A 106 -10.97 14.78 -10.82
C TRP A 106 -12.10 15.19 -9.86
N THR A 107 -13.08 15.96 -10.35
CA THR A 107 -14.26 16.37 -9.55
C THR A 107 -15.17 15.21 -9.18
N ASP A 108 -15.11 14.11 -9.94
CA ASP A 108 -15.93 12.92 -9.72
C ASP A 108 -15.21 11.89 -8.83
N LEU A 109 -14.00 12.18 -8.35
CA LEU A 109 -13.23 11.27 -7.52
C LEU A 109 -13.34 11.63 -6.03
N PRO A 110 -13.28 10.64 -5.12
CA PRO A 110 -13.12 10.90 -3.69
C PRO A 110 -11.85 11.71 -3.41
N ILE A 111 -11.94 12.71 -2.52
CA ILE A 111 -10.82 13.63 -2.24
C ILE A 111 -9.55 12.91 -1.76
N GLN A 112 -9.71 11.83 -0.97
CA GLN A 112 -8.59 11.02 -0.50
C GLN A 112 -7.88 10.35 -1.69
N LEU A 113 -8.64 9.81 -2.64
CA LEU A 113 -8.06 9.19 -3.83
C LEU A 113 -7.35 10.23 -4.70
N VAL A 114 -7.92 11.44 -4.85
CA VAL A 114 -7.25 12.53 -5.58
C VAL A 114 -5.92 12.88 -4.93
N ALA A 115 -5.88 12.98 -3.60
CA ALA A 115 -4.66 13.27 -2.85
C ALA A 115 -3.59 12.18 -3.09
N ASP A 116 -3.94 10.91 -2.88
CA ASP A 116 -3.04 9.77 -3.05
C ASP A 116 -2.46 9.71 -4.48
N VAL A 117 -3.31 9.91 -5.49
CA VAL A 117 -2.91 9.82 -6.91
C VAL A 117 -2.06 11.02 -7.32
N ARG A 118 -2.37 12.24 -6.85
CA ARG A 118 -1.63 13.46 -7.21
C ARG A 118 -0.29 13.58 -6.49
N GLU A 119 -0.14 12.96 -5.33
CA GLU A 119 1.14 12.93 -4.61
C GLU A 119 2.19 12.09 -5.34
N LEU A 120 1.80 10.97 -5.96
CA LEU A 120 2.74 10.05 -6.61
C LEU A 120 3.60 10.69 -7.72
N PRO A 121 3.04 11.42 -8.72
CA PRO A 121 3.85 12.09 -9.73
C PRO A 121 4.81 13.14 -9.15
N VAL A 122 4.37 13.87 -8.12
CA VAL A 122 5.18 14.90 -7.47
C VAL A 122 6.36 14.26 -6.75
N ALA A 123 6.09 13.23 -5.94
CA ALA A 123 7.13 12.50 -5.22
C ALA A 123 8.13 11.84 -6.18
N PHE A 124 7.65 11.26 -7.29
CA PHE A 124 8.50 10.69 -8.34
C PHE A 124 9.40 11.76 -8.96
N ALA A 125 8.86 12.91 -9.37
CA ALA A 125 9.65 13.99 -9.95
C ALA A 125 10.72 14.52 -8.98
N VAL A 126 10.36 14.73 -7.71
CA VAL A 126 11.30 15.17 -6.66
C VAL A 126 12.43 14.17 -6.46
N SER A 127 12.13 12.88 -6.41
CA SER A 127 13.14 11.81 -6.31
C SER A 127 14.04 11.80 -7.55
N GLN A 128 13.47 12.00 -8.75
CA GLN A 128 14.23 12.00 -10.00
C GLN A 128 15.21 13.18 -10.06
N ASP A 129 14.76 14.37 -9.68
CA ASP A 129 15.62 15.56 -9.59
C ASP A 129 16.69 15.39 -8.52
N GLY A 130 16.37 14.73 -7.40
CA GLY A 130 17.34 14.37 -6.37
C GLY A 130 18.46 13.46 -6.90
N ILE A 131 18.10 12.42 -7.66
CA ILE A 131 19.08 11.53 -8.31
C ILE A 131 19.96 12.33 -9.28
N ARG A 132 19.36 13.16 -10.13
CA ARG A 132 20.11 14.02 -11.08
C ARG A 132 21.07 14.98 -10.37
N ALA A 133 20.66 15.54 -9.24
CA ALA A 133 21.50 16.45 -8.46
C ALA A 133 22.74 15.75 -7.88
N ILE A 134 22.60 14.50 -7.40
CA ILE A 134 23.73 13.70 -6.88
C ILE A 134 24.80 13.48 -7.97
N PHE A 135 24.37 13.26 -9.20
CA PHE A 135 25.25 12.97 -10.34
C PHE A 135 25.50 14.18 -11.25
N ALA A 136 25.18 15.40 -10.77
CA ALA A 136 25.38 16.61 -11.56
C ALA A 136 26.85 16.79 -11.96
N GLY A 137 27.09 16.99 -13.26
CA GLY A 137 28.44 17.12 -13.81
C GLY A 137 29.17 15.78 -14.04
N GLN A 138 28.55 14.65 -13.73
CA GLN A 138 29.09 13.32 -14.03
C GLN A 138 28.43 12.77 -15.30
N THR A 139 29.22 12.50 -16.33
CA THR A 139 28.72 11.80 -17.52
C THR A 139 28.54 10.32 -17.21
N ARG A 140 27.28 9.85 -17.23
CA ARG A 140 26.89 8.42 -17.35
C ARG A 140 27.55 7.50 -16.32
N HIS A 141 27.36 7.82 -15.05
CA HIS A 141 27.82 7.00 -13.93
C HIS A 141 26.90 5.79 -13.75
N ALA A 142 27.44 4.57 -13.60
CA ALA A 142 26.63 3.36 -13.42
C ALA A 142 25.66 3.46 -12.22
N GLY A 143 26.11 4.09 -11.13
CA GLY A 143 25.28 4.37 -9.96
C GLY A 143 24.06 5.29 -10.22
N PHE A 144 24.08 6.11 -11.28
CA PHE A 144 22.91 6.91 -11.67
C PHE A 144 21.77 5.98 -12.11
N TYR A 145 22.06 5.06 -13.03
CA TYR A 145 21.10 4.09 -13.53
C TYR A 145 20.65 3.10 -12.46
N GLU A 146 21.53 2.74 -11.51
CA GLU A 146 21.15 1.93 -10.34
C GLU A 146 20.11 2.63 -9.47
N LEU A 147 20.30 3.92 -9.17
CA LEU A 147 19.30 4.70 -8.44
C LEU A 147 18.01 4.91 -9.23
N GLU A 148 18.08 5.16 -10.54
CA GLU A 148 16.87 5.22 -11.39
C GLU A 148 16.12 3.88 -11.40
N ALA A 149 16.82 2.75 -11.36
CA ALA A 149 16.21 1.43 -11.23
C ALA A 149 15.44 1.31 -9.90
N HIS A 150 16.10 1.64 -8.79
CA HIS A 150 15.52 1.62 -7.44
C HIS A 150 14.26 2.49 -7.36
N GLN A 151 14.34 3.72 -7.86
CA GLN A 151 13.20 4.63 -7.96
C GLN A 151 12.07 4.02 -8.79
N THR A 152 12.39 3.52 -9.99
CA THR A 152 11.41 2.94 -10.91
C THR A 152 10.67 1.75 -10.31
N MET A 153 11.38 0.85 -9.64
CA MET A 153 10.77 -0.28 -8.92
C MET A 153 9.83 0.22 -7.81
N HIS A 154 10.27 1.21 -7.04
CA HIS A 154 9.49 1.74 -5.91
C HIS A 154 8.18 2.37 -6.36
N TYR A 155 8.24 3.33 -7.28
CA TYR A 155 7.05 4.03 -7.75
C TYR A 155 6.19 3.16 -8.67
N GLY A 156 6.79 2.23 -9.43
CA GLY A 156 6.07 1.21 -10.18
C GLY A 156 5.22 0.31 -9.28
N LEU A 157 5.79 -0.13 -8.15
CA LEU A 157 5.05 -0.89 -7.13
C LEU A 157 3.90 -0.09 -6.52
N LEU A 158 4.15 1.16 -6.12
CA LEU A 158 3.11 2.01 -5.54
C LEU A 158 1.95 2.25 -6.50
N ALA A 159 2.24 2.53 -7.78
CA ALA A 159 1.22 2.70 -8.81
C ALA A 159 0.40 1.42 -9.02
N ALA A 160 1.06 0.25 -9.10
CA ALA A 160 0.41 -1.04 -9.30
C ALA A 160 -0.49 -1.44 -8.10
N GLN A 161 -0.03 -1.20 -6.87
CA GLN A 161 -0.80 -1.45 -5.66
C GLN A 161 -2.01 -0.50 -5.56
N LEU A 162 -1.83 0.78 -5.88
CA LEU A 162 -2.93 1.76 -5.88
C LEU A 162 -3.97 1.42 -6.96
N ALA A 163 -3.55 1.05 -8.17
CA ALA A 163 -4.47 0.61 -9.22
C ALA A 163 -5.31 -0.61 -8.80
N SER A 164 -4.68 -1.60 -8.17
CA SER A 164 -5.34 -2.80 -7.67
C SER A 164 -6.35 -2.49 -6.56
N ARG A 165 -6.00 -1.55 -5.64
CA ARG A 165 -6.93 -1.06 -4.61
C ARG A 165 -8.15 -0.37 -5.23
N ILE A 166 -7.94 0.57 -6.16
CA ILE A 166 -9.02 1.29 -6.83
C ILE A 166 -9.98 0.30 -7.50
N ARG A 167 -9.47 -0.69 -8.24
CA ARG A 167 -10.30 -1.73 -8.87
C ARG A 167 -11.13 -2.51 -7.85
N GLY A 168 -10.53 -2.88 -6.72
CA GLY A 168 -11.22 -3.54 -5.61
C GLY A 168 -12.35 -2.67 -5.04
N ASP A 169 -12.09 -1.39 -4.83
CA ASP A 169 -13.05 -0.44 -4.24
C ASP A 169 -14.29 -0.23 -5.12
N ILE A 170 -14.12 -0.28 -6.46
CA ILE A 170 -15.22 -0.17 -7.43
C ILE A 170 -15.82 -1.54 -7.85
N GLY A 171 -15.36 -2.65 -7.26
CA GLY A 171 -15.86 -3.99 -7.58
C GLY A 171 -15.50 -4.50 -8.98
N VAL A 172 -14.45 -3.97 -9.60
CA VAL A 172 -13.93 -4.43 -10.89
C VAL A 172 -12.90 -5.53 -10.66
N ALA A 173 -12.88 -6.54 -11.53
CA ALA A 173 -11.92 -7.64 -11.45
C ALA A 173 -10.47 -7.11 -11.45
N PRO A 174 -9.57 -7.68 -10.60
CA PRO A 174 -8.16 -7.33 -10.62
C PRO A 174 -7.53 -7.60 -12.00
N SER A 175 -6.56 -6.77 -12.41
CA SER A 175 -5.76 -7.09 -13.60
C SER A 175 -4.66 -8.08 -13.28
N ALA A 176 -4.65 -9.19 -14.02
CA ALA A 176 -3.61 -10.20 -13.93
C ALA A 176 -2.22 -9.61 -14.22
N LEU A 177 -2.11 -8.72 -15.20
CA LEU A 177 -0.84 -8.05 -15.54
C LEU A 177 -0.33 -7.19 -14.37
N VAL A 178 -1.23 -6.50 -13.67
CA VAL A 178 -0.86 -5.68 -12.52
C VAL A 178 -0.37 -6.54 -11.36
N ALA A 179 -1.02 -7.68 -11.10
CA ALA A 179 -0.55 -8.63 -10.10
C ALA A 179 0.85 -9.16 -10.44
N ASP A 180 1.13 -9.41 -11.71
CA ASP A 180 2.47 -9.80 -12.19
C ASP A 180 3.50 -8.68 -11.97
N TYR A 181 3.14 -7.42 -12.26
CA TYR A 181 4.01 -6.27 -12.00
C TYR A 181 4.30 -6.07 -10.51
N VAL A 182 3.27 -6.17 -9.64
CA VAL A 182 3.45 -6.10 -8.18
C VAL A 182 4.48 -7.13 -7.73
N ARG A 183 4.27 -8.40 -8.10
CA ARG A 183 5.19 -9.48 -7.75
C ARG A 183 6.60 -9.24 -8.30
N HIS A 184 6.72 -8.77 -9.54
CA HIS A 184 8.01 -8.45 -10.15
C HIS A 184 8.76 -7.36 -9.38
N PHE A 185 8.09 -6.25 -9.05
CA PHE A 185 8.71 -5.16 -8.30
C PHE A 185 9.04 -5.53 -6.87
N GLU A 186 8.18 -6.30 -6.18
CA GLU A 186 8.46 -6.80 -4.83
C GLU A 186 9.70 -7.67 -4.79
N LEU A 187 9.82 -8.63 -5.73
CA LEU A 187 11.02 -9.45 -5.86
C LEU A 187 12.28 -8.62 -6.11
N ALA A 188 12.20 -7.62 -7.01
CA ALA A 188 13.34 -6.75 -7.29
C ALA A 188 13.75 -5.90 -6.08
N ILE A 189 12.78 -5.31 -5.36
CA ILE A 189 13.02 -4.55 -4.14
C ILE A 189 13.59 -5.45 -3.03
N ASP A 190 13.16 -6.69 -2.94
CA ASP A 190 13.67 -7.65 -1.96
C ASP A 190 15.14 -8.01 -2.21
N LEU A 191 15.57 -8.09 -3.48
CA LEU A 191 16.99 -8.27 -3.82
C LEU A 191 17.82 -7.06 -3.38
N VAL A 192 17.33 -5.84 -3.63
CA VAL A 192 18.00 -4.61 -3.16
C VAL A 192 18.06 -4.56 -1.64
N ARG A 193 16.98 -4.99 -0.96
CA ARG A 193 16.94 -5.07 0.51
C ARG A 193 17.95 -6.07 1.06
N GLN A 194 18.12 -7.22 0.41
CA GLN A 194 19.11 -8.23 0.81
C GLN A 194 20.53 -7.67 0.67
N ALA A 195 20.83 -7.02 -0.47
CA ALA A 195 22.10 -6.35 -0.67
C ALA A 195 22.35 -5.26 0.38
N TYR A 196 21.32 -4.45 0.70
CA TYR A 196 21.39 -3.42 1.76
C TYR A 196 21.74 -3.99 3.13
N ARG A 197 21.24 -5.18 3.47
CA ARG A 197 21.52 -5.85 4.75
C ARG A 197 22.92 -6.47 4.83
N GLN A 198 23.46 -6.91 3.70
CA GLN A 198 24.74 -7.62 3.63
C GLN A 198 25.93 -6.68 3.43
N ALA A 199 25.71 -5.46 2.98
CA ALA A 199 26.79 -4.54 2.65
C ALA A 199 27.54 -4.08 3.91
N GLU A 200 28.85 -4.35 3.94
CA GLU A 200 29.77 -3.83 4.98
C GLU A 200 29.93 -2.31 4.88
N THR A 201 29.77 -1.76 3.67
CA THR A 201 29.72 -0.33 3.37
C THR A 201 28.30 0.10 3.06
N ARG A 202 27.97 1.39 3.26
CA ARG A 202 26.63 1.92 2.97
C ARG A 202 26.36 1.80 1.46
N PRO A 203 25.44 0.94 1.00
CA PRO A 203 25.19 0.76 -0.42
C PRO A 203 24.41 1.96 -0.97
N LEU A 204 24.56 2.18 -2.28
CA LEU A 204 23.86 3.23 -2.99
C LEU A 204 22.39 2.84 -3.17
N VAL A 205 21.52 3.36 -2.31
CA VAL A 205 20.08 3.06 -2.33
C VAL A 205 19.28 4.35 -2.45
N ASP A 206 18.20 4.31 -3.21
CA ASP A 206 17.28 5.44 -3.32
C ASP A 206 16.75 5.81 -1.91
N PRO A 207 16.69 7.12 -1.54
CA PRO A 207 16.29 7.54 -0.20
C PRO A 207 14.92 7.01 0.26
N ALA A 208 13.95 6.86 -0.65
CA ALA A 208 12.62 6.36 -0.29
C ALA A 208 12.67 4.87 0.08
N LEU A 209 13.42 4.06 -0.69
CA LEU A 209 13.67 2.66 -0.35
C LEU A 209 14.52 2.52 0.92
N GLU A 210 15.57 3.33 1.10
CA GLU A 210 16.39 3.31 2.31
C GLU A 210 15.53 3.60 3.56
N ALA A 211 14.67 4.62 3.50
CA ALA A 211 13.73 4.94 4.58
C ALA A 211 12.74 3.80 4.85
N ARG A 212 12.23 3.13 3.80
CA ARG A 212 11.40 1.93 3.94
C ARG A 212 12.14 0.80 4.64
N PHE A 213 13.34 0.45 4.19
CA PHE A 213 14.11 -0.65 4.76
C PHE A 213 14.48 -0.41 6.23
N ARG A 214 14.83 0.83 6.60
CA ARG A 214 15.08 1.19 8.00
C ARG A 214 13.85 1.01 8.88
N ARG A 215 12.66 1.39 8.41
CA ARG A 215 11.40 1.17 9.14
C ARG A 215 11.10 -0.32 9.31
N GLU A 216 11.28 -1.11 8.26
CA GLU A 216 11.08 -2.57 8.31
C GLU A 216 12.05 -3.27 9.27
N LEU A 217 13.33 -2.87 9.27
CA LEU A 217 14.34 -3.39 10.19
C LEU A 217 14.06 -3.01 11.65
N ALA A 218 13.64 -1.77 11.90
CA ALA A 218 13.24 -1.32 13.23
C ALA A 218 12.01 -2.11 13.75
N ALA A 219 11.03 -2.37 12.87
CA ALA A 219 9.84 -3.15 13.21
C ALA A 219 10.14 -4.64 13.49
N GLN A 220 11.21 -5.20 12.91
CA GLN A 220 11.67 -6.57 13.18
C GLN A 220 12.44 -6.69 14.52
N SER A 221 12.84 -5.55 15.11
CA SER A 221 13.71 -5.50 16.29
C SER A 221 13.05 -5.58 17.69
N PRO A 222 11.75 -5.88 17.92
CA PRO A 222 11.25 -6.09 19.29
C PRO A 222 10.70 -7.50 19.52
N SER A 223 11.56 -8.47 19.84
CA SER A 223 11.16 -9.74 20.49
C SER A 223 12.25 -10.40 21.33
N GLY A 224 13.36 -9.70 21.62
CA GLY A 224 14.52 -10.26 22.29
C GLY A 224 14.97 -9.46 23.51
N GLU A 225 14.09 -9.22 24.48
CA GLU A 225 14.42 -8.98 25.91
C GLU A 225 13.15 -8.61 26.71
N ALA A 226 12.14 -9.47 26.67
CA ALA A 226 11.24 -9.61 27.81
C ALA A 226 11.47 -11.02 28.34
N GLY A 227 12.66 -11.24 28.91
CA GLY A 227 12.90 -12.42 29.71
C GLY A 227 11.79 -12.48 30.76
N PRO A 228 11.06 -13.60 30.90
CA PRO A 228 10.15 -13.74 32.03
C PRO A 228 10.95 -13.45 33.30
N PRO A 229 10.39 -12.75 34.30
CA PRO A 229 11.07 -12.56 35.57
C PRO A 229 11.46 -13.94 36.07
N HIS A 230 12.75 -14.26 36.00
CA HIS A 230 13.28 -15.50 36.51
C HIS A 230 12.84 -15.57 37.97
N ASP A 231 12.01 -16.57 38.28
CA ASP A 231 11.69 -17.01 39.62
C ASP A 231 13.00 -17.25 40.38
N VAL A 232 13.48 -16.21 41.06
CA VAL A 232 14.46 -16.33 42.13
C VAL A 232 13.72 -16.88 43.36
N SER A 233 13.15 -18.07 43.28
CA SER A 233 12.40 -18.67 44.40
C SER A 233 12.58 -20.17 44.60
N SER A 234 13.48 -20.85 43.88
CA SER A 234 13.79 -22.27 44.13
C SER A 234 15.22 -22.53 44.64
N ALA A 235 16.17 -21.63 44.39
CA ALA A 235 17.57 -21.81 44.83
C ALA A 235 17.81 -21.47 46.32
N VAL A 236 16.96 -20.62 46.93
CA VAL A 236 17.07 -20.27 48.36
C VAL A 236 16.44 -21.34 49.26
N ALA A 237 15.40 -22.02 48.80
CA ALA A 237 14.76 -23.12 49.54
C ALA A 237 15.64 -24.38 49.61
N ALA A 238 16.41 -24.68 48.56
CA ALA A 238 17.30 -25.85 48.54
C ALA A 238 18.61 -25.65 49.34
N ARG A 239 19.02 -24.41 49.61
CA ARG A 239 20.27 -24.12 50.34
C ARG A 239 20.11 -24.21 51.87
N ARG A 240 18.94 -23.91 52.42
CA ARG A 240 18.65 -24.06 53.86
C ARG A 240 18.52 -25.50 54.35
N ALA A 241 18.22 -26.46 53.46
CA ALA A 241 18.13 -27.88 53.84
C ALA A 241 19.49 -28.61 53.85
N ARG A 242 20.55 -28.02 53.29
CA ARG A 242 21.89 -28.65 53.19
C ARG A 242 22.90 -28.18 54.24
N GLU A 243 22.62 -27.08 54.94
CA GLU A 243 23.53 -26.53 55.97
C GLU A 243 23.35 -27.17 57.35
N THR A 244 22.28 -27.94 57.61
CA THR A 244 22.08 -28.64 58.89
C THR A 244 22.68 -30.05 58.97
N CYS A 245 23.17 -30.63 57.86
CA CYS A 245 23.75 -31.99 57.85
C CYS A 245 25.27 -32.04 57.64
N ARG A 246 25.97 -30.90 57.51
CA ARG A 246 27.40 -30.87 57.17
C ARG A 246 28.29 -30.37 58.32
N SER A 247 27.99 -30.79 59.55
CA SER A 247 28.82 -30.55 60.74
C SER A 247 29.44 -31.83 61.31
N ALA A 248 29.50 -32.91 60.54
CA ALA A 248 30.20 -34.12 60.94
C ALA A 248 31.05 -34.63 59.77
N THR A 249 32.27 -35.05 60.09
CA THR A 249 33.25 -35.71 59.21
C THR A 249 34.28 -34.79 58.55
N GLU A 250 35.02 -34.07 59.38
CA GLU A 250 36.39 -33.66 59.07
C GLU A 250 37.30 -34.90 59.19
N ARG A 251 38.00 -35.28 58.11
CA ARG A 251 39.18 -36.16 58.18
C ARG A 251 40.31 -35.60 57.31
N PRO A 252 41.57 -35.76 57.75
CA PRO A 252 42.69 -35.00 57.22
C PRO A 252 43.29 -35.62 55.96
N ARG A 253 43.77 -34.75 55.07
CA ARG A 253 44.51 -35.09 53.85
C ARG A 253 45.91 -35.61 54.19
N PRO A 254 46.36 -36.76 53.66
CA PRO A 254 47.77 -37.11 53.65
C PRO A 254 48.52 -36.35 52.54
N PRO A 255 49.83 -36.10 52.74
CA PRO A 255 50.65 -35.25 51.89
C PRO A 255 51.06 -35.92 50.58
N GLN A 256 51.16 -35.13 49.52
CA GLN A 256 51.69 -35.56 48.22
C GLN A 256 53.22 -35.67 48.26
N PRO A 257 53.81 -36.73 47.69
CA PRO A 257 55.20 -36.71 47.28
C PRO A 257 55.35 -36.09 45.88
N ARG A 258 56.26 -35.11 45.76
CA ARG A 258 56.94 -34.71 44.52
C ARG A 258 58.25 -35.52 44.43
N PRO A 259 58.94 -35.63 43.28
CA PRO A 259 58.64 -35.23 41.91
C PRO A 259 58.42 -36.42 40.95
#